data_AF-A0A3D3JQV8-F1
#
_entry.id   AF-A0A3D3JQV8-F1
#
_cell.length_a   1.000
_cell.length_b   1.000
_cell.length_c   1.000
_cell.angle_alpha   90.00
_cell.angle_beta   90.00
_cell.angle_gamma   90.00
#
_symmetry.space_group_name_H-M   'P 1'
#
loop_
_entity.id
_entity.type
_entity.pdbx_description
1 polymer ?
#
loop_
_entity_poly.entity_id
_entity_poly.type
_entity_poly.pdbx_seq_one_letter_code
_entity_poly.pdbx_strand_id
1 'polypeptide(L)'
;TAAGAGDTTIAGFIASMLRGFSVEDAGATANMVGALNVRAADALSGLKDWDTTLALRQTTGRVPLEVTGSGWTEDAATGVWSGPNDS
;
A
#
# COMPACT_ATOMS: atom_id res chain seq x y z
N THR A 1 7.27 -18.69 6.96
CA THR A 1 7.98 -18.25 5.74
C THR A 1 7.04 -17.33 4.97
N ALA A 2 7.43 -16.08 4.69
CA ALA A 2 6.59 -15.11 3.98
C ALA A 2 6.68 -15.29 2.45
N ALA A 3 6.31 -16.47 1.95
CA ALA A 3 6.33 -16.73 0.51
C ALA A 3 5.19 -15.97 -0.18
N GLY A 4 5.51 -15.14 -1.19
CA GLY A 4 4.52 -14.46 -2.04
C GLY A 4 4.08 -13.07 -1.60
N ALA A 5 4.59 -12.52 -0.49
CA ALA A 5 4.18 -11.19 -0.02
C ALA A 5 4.48 -10.09 -1.06
N GLY A 6 5.62 -10.21 -1.74
CA GLY A 6 6.00 -9.33 -2.85
C GLY A 6 5.07 -9.48 -4.06
N ASP A 7 4.79 -10.72 -4.48
CA ASP A 7 3.91 -11.00 -5.62
C ASP A 7 2.49 -10.48 -5.39
N THR A 8 1.95 -10.68 -4.18
CA THR A 8 0.63 -10.16 -3.81
C THR A 8 0.62 -8.64 -3.74
N THR A 9 1.71 -8.01 -3.32
CA THR A 9 1.84 -6.54 -3.33
C THR A 9 1.79 -6.00 -4.76
N ILE A 10 2.57 -6.59 -5.68
CA ILE A 10 2.57 -6.21 -7.11
C ILE A 10 1.19 -6.44 -7.73
N ALA A 11 0.56 -7.59 -7.46
CA ALA A 11 -0.78 -7.89 -7.94
C ALA A 11 -1.80 -6.87 -7.42
N GLY A 12 -1.73 -6.48 -6.15
CA GLY A 12 -2.57 -5.46 -5.55
C GLY A 12 -2.39 -4.08 -6.21
N PHE A 13 -1.15 -3.71 -6.53
CA PHE A 13 -0.84 -2.47 -7.25
C PHE A 13 -1.47 -2.46 -8.64
N ILE A 14 -1.18 -3.48 -9.46
CA ILE A 14 -1.71 -3.58 -10.83
C ILE A 14 -3.24 -3.65 -10.82
N ALA A 15 -3.83 -4.41 -9.91
CA ALA A 15 -5.28 -4.51 -9.76
C ALA A 15 -5.94 -3.15 -9.43
N SER A 16 -5.28 -2.31 -8.63
CA SER A 16 -5.74 -0.96 -8.30
C SER A 16 -5.63 -0.02 -9.50
N MET A 17 -4.49 -0.06 -10.21
CA MET A 17 -4.28 0.74 -11.42
C MET A 17 -5.32 0.43 -12.50
N LEU A 18 -5.64 -0.86 -12.71
CA LEU A 18 -6.69 -1.29 -13.65
C LEU A 18 -8.09 -0.82 -13.25
N ARG A 19 -8.31 -0.45 -11.99
CA ARG A 19 -9.57 0.11 -11.47
C ARG A 19 -9.59 1.65 -11.44
N GLY A 20 -8.56 2.30 -11.97
CA GLY A 20 -8.48 3.77 -12.09
C GLY A 20 -8.04 4.49 -10.82
N PHE A 21 -7.38 3.80 -9.89
CA PHE A 21 -6.84 4.42 -8.68
C PHE A 21 -5.64 5.30 -9.05
N SER A 22 -5.36 6.33 -8.24
CA SER A 22 -4.10 7.06 -8.35
C SER A 22 -2.93 6.16 -7.97
N VAL A 23 -1.70 6.57 -8.30
CA VAL A 23 -0.50 5.78 -7.98
C VAL A 23 -0.32 5.64 -6.46
N GLU A 24 -0.64 6.70 -5.71
CA GLU A 24 -0.58 6.75 -4.25
C GLU A 24 -1.61 5.79 -3.62
N ASP A 25 -2.86 5.83 -4.11
CA ASP A 25 -3.93 4.94 -3.67
C ASP A 25 -3.67 3.47 -4.06
N ALA A 26 -3.09 3.24 -5.24
CA ALA A 26 -2.65 1.93 -5.68
C ALA A 26 -1.52 1.39 -4.80
N GLY A 27 -0.55 2.24 -4.44
CA GLY A 27 0.53 1.88 -3.50
C GLY A 27 0.01 1.56 -2.10
N ALA A 28 -0.93 2.36 -1.58
CA ALA A 28 -1.57 2.08 -0.29
C ALA A 28 -2.34 0.75 -0.29
N THR A 29 -3.03 0.45 -1.40
CA THR A 29 -3.78 -0.82 -1.56
C THR A 29 -2.82 -2.00 -1.70
N ALA A 30 -1.73 -1.86 -2.46
CA ALA A 30 -0.68 -2.85 -2.60
C ALA A 30 -0.08 -3.25 -1.25
N ASN A 31 0.24 -2.26 -0.40
CA ASN A 31 0.76 -2.49 0.95
C ASN A 31 -0.24 -3.25 1.82
N MET A 32 -1.54 -2.95 1.71
CA MET A 32 -2.58 -3.69 2.44
C MET A 32 -2.65 -5.16 1.99
N VAL A 33 -2.63 -5.39 0.68
CA VAL A 33 -2.66 -6.75 0.10
C VAL A 33 -1.43 -7.56 0.52
N GLY A 34 -0.24 -6.96 0.48
CA GLY A 34 0.98 -7.58 1.00
C GLY A 34 0.91 -7.87 2.50
N ALA A 35 0.38 -6.94 3.29
CA ALA A 35 0.20 -7.12 4.73
C ALA A 35 -0.82 -8.23 5.07
N LEU A 36 -1.87 -8.39 4.26
CA LEU A 36 -2.85 -9.47 4.41
C LEU A 36 -2.25 -10.84 4.12
N ASN A 37 -1.38 -10.94 3.12
CA ASN A 37 -0.70 -12.20 2.78
C ASN A 37 0.14 -12.71 3.96
N VAL A 38 0.96 -11.86 4.57
CA VAL A 38 1.84 -12.28 5.69
C VAL A 38 1.11 -12.59 7.00
N ARG A 39 -0.18 -12.24 7.11
CA ARG A 39 -1.00 -12.52 8.30
C ARG A 39 -1.60 -13.92 8.32
N ALA A 40 -1.57 -14.65 7.19
CA ALA A 40 -1.97 -16.04 7.12
C ALA A 40 -0.76 -16.97 6.96
N ALA A 41 -0.90 -18.23 7.39
CA ALA A 41 0.16 -19.22 7.31
C ALA A 41 0.40 -19.74 5.88
N ASP A 42 -0.52 -19.48 4.94
CA ASP A 42 -0.41 -19.80 3.53
C ASP A 42 -0.57 -18.54 2.65
N ALA A 43 -0.05 -18.60 1.42
CA ALA A 43 0.16 -17.43 0.56
C ALA A 43 -1.12 -16.80 -0.03
N LEU A 44 -2.30 -17.40 0.20
CA LEU A 44 -3.53 -17.03 -0.50
C LEU A 44 -4.75 -16.88 0.43
N SER A 45 -4.86 -17.66 1.51
CA SER A 45 -6.02 -17.59 2.43
C SER A 45 -6.08 -16.30 3.25
N GLY A 46 -4.96 -15.57 3.35
CA GLY A 46 -4.90 -14.27 4.00
C GLY A 46 -5.55 -13.15 3.20
N LEU A 47 -5.66 -13.31 1.87
CA LEU A 47 -6.26 -12.31 0.99
C LEU A 47 -7.77 -12.21 1.25
N LYS A 48 -8.27 -10.98 1.19
CA LYS A 48 -9.69 -10.66 1.31
C LYS A 48 -10.25 -10.23 -0.03
N ASP A 49 -11.57 -10.22 -0.13
CA ASP A 49 -12.22 -9.56 -1.27
C ASP A 49 -11.86 -8.06 -1.31
N TRP A 50 -12.18 -7.44 -2.44
CA TRP A 50 -11.79 -6.08 -2.76
C TRP A 50 -12.30 -5.07 -1.71
N ASP A 51 -13.60 -5.11 -1.42
CA ASP A 51 -14.24 -4.15 -0.52
C ASP A 51 -13.73 -4.30 0.92
N THR A 52 -13.54 -5.54 1.38
CA THR A 52 -12.94 -5.81 2.70
C THR A 52 -11.49 -5.30 2.76
N THR A 53 -10.72 -5.47 1.68
CA THR A 53 -9.33 -4.97 1.61
C THR A 53 -9.30 -3.45 1.71
N LEU A 54 -10.21 -2.75 1.01
CA LEU A 54 -10.31 -1.29 1.07
C LEU A 54 -10.79 -0.79 2.43
N ALA A 55 -11.75 -1.47 3.07
CA ALA A 55 -12.19 -1.13 4.41
C ALA A 55 -11.04 -1.28 5.43
N LEU A 56 -10.29 -2.38 5.35
CA LEU A 56 -9.11 -2.59 6.21
C LEU A 56 -8.01 -1.58 5.94
N ARG A 57 -7.81 -1.17 4.68
CA ARG A 57 -6.90 -0.07 4.30
C ARG A 57 -7.23 1.22 5.04
N GLN A 58 -8.50 1.58 5.12
CA GLN A 58 -8.96 2.81 5.78
C GLN A 58 -8.74 2.77 7.31
N THR A 59 -8.88 1.60 7.93
CA THR A 59 -8.75 1.46 9.39
C THR A 59 -7.34 1.11 9.86
N THR A 60 -6.47 0.62 8.95
CA THR A 60 -5.11 0.24 9.32
C THR A 60 -4.22 1.48 9.33
N GLY A 61 -3.74 1.84 10.53
CA GLY A 61 -2.81 2.94 10.68
C GLY A 61 -1.50 2.73 9.92
N ARG A 62 -0.92 3.84 9.47
CA ARG A 62 0.45 3.88 8.96
C ARG A 62 1.43 4.07 10.11
N VAL A 63 2.63 3.50 9.98
CA VAL A 63 3.75 3.85 10.85
C VAL A 63 4.23 5.24 10.44
N PRO A 64 4.34 6.21 11.36
CA PRO A 64 4.85 7.54 11.05
C PRO A 64 6.26 7.44 10.44
N LEU A 65 6.47 8.12 9.32
CA LEU A 65 7.77 8.28 8.68
C LEU A 65 8.10 9.76 8.66
N GLU A 66 9.15 10.15 9.37
CA GLU A 66 9.67 11.51 9.35
C GLU A 66 10.88 11.58 8.40
N VAL A 67 10.77 12.37 7.34
CA VAL A 67 11.86 12.61 6.41
C VAL A 67 12.50 13.97 6.73
N THR A 68 13.74 13.96 7.19
CA THR A 68 14.46 15.16 7.66
C THR A 68 15.31 15.86 6.59
N GLY A 69 15.31 15.36 5.35
CA GLY A 69 16.07 15.93 4.24
C GLY A 69 15.48 17.25 3.74
N SER A 70 16.34 18.20 3.32
CA SER A 70 15.88 19.48 2.79
C SER A 70 15.12 19.33 1.48
N GLY A 71 13.98 20.03 1.35
CA GLY A 71 13.16 20.06 0.14
C GLY A 71 12.19 18.89 0.00
N TRP A 72 12.15 17.98 0.99
CA TRP A 72 11.11 16.96 1.07
C TRP A 72 9.83 17.56 1.63
N THR A 73 8.70 17.25 0.98
CA THR A 73 7.38 17.67 1.42
C THR A 73 6.45 16.46 1.47
N GLU A 74 5.70 16.34 2.56
CA GLU A 74 4.66 15.32 2.68
C GLU A 74 3.33 15.87 2.15
N ASP A 75 2.67 15.10 1.29
CA ASP A 75 1.28 15.33 0.95
C ASP A 75 0.40 14.81 2.10
N ALA A 76 -0.25 15.72 2.83
CA ALA A 76 -1.11 15.38 3.96
C ALA A 76 -2.33 14.51 3.60
N ALA A 77 -2.79 14.53 2.34
CA ALA A 77 -3.93 13.72 1.91
C ALA A 77 -3.55 12.25 1.69
N THR A 78 -2.37 12.00 1.14
CA THR A 78 -1.91 10.67 0.74
C THR A 78 -0.81 10.11 1.65
N GLY A 79 -0.21 10.95 2.50
CA GLY A 79 0.99 10.69 3.31
C GLY A 79 2.21 10.27 2.49
N VAL A 80 2.26 10.67 1.21
CA VAL A 80 3.38 10.40 0.31
C VAL A 80 4.36 11.56 0.36
N TRP A 81 5.64 11.23 0.43
CA TRP A 81 6.72 12.19 0.43
C TRP A 81 7.21 12.43 -1.00
N SER A 82 7.27 13.70 -1.39
CA SER A 82 7.84 14.15 -2.66
C SER A 82 9.18 14.82 -2.41
N GLY A 83 10.18 14.45 -3.19
CA GLY A 83 11.51 15.04 -3.14
C GLY A 83 11.58 16.39 -3.85
N PRO A 84 12.69 17.13 -3.69
CA PRO A 84 12.84 18.47 -4.26
C PRO A 84 12.81 18.55 -5.80
N ASN A 85 12.89 17.41 -6.50
CA ASN A 85 12.86 17.33 -7.97
C ASN A 85 11.60 16.65 -8.50
N ASP A 86 10.62 16.33 -7.65
CA ASP A 86 9.39 15.60 -8.03
C ASP A 86 8.25 16.56 -8.42
N SER A 87 8.60 17.67 -9.10
CA SER A 87 7.66 18.72 -9.57
C SER A 87 6.99 18.38 -10.89
#